data_AF-A0A5C9CED0-F1
#
_entry.id   AF-A0A5C9CED0-F1
#
_cell.length_a   1.000
_cell.length_b   1.000
_cell.length_c   1.000
_cell.angle_alpha   90.00
_cell.angle_beta   90.00
_cell.angle_gamma   90.00
#
_symmetry.space_group_name_H-M   'P 1'
#
loop_
_entity.id
_entity.type
_entity.pdbx_description
1 polymer ?
#
loop_
_entity_poly.entity_id
_entity_poly.type
_entity_poly.pdbx_seq_one_letter_code
_entity_poly.pdbx_strand_id
1 'polypeptide(L)'
;MKSPPVMSATPPRPPKGRFFVVGMVLTVLGFGTFRVWDSFFHYTAFGVIEGRTVAVPAPVSGLVRYVHVSEGDQVRQGDLLLTLDQHDLELRLGRLDDQLRMAQAKLDAELSATQWRVAQYLI
;
A
#
# COMPACT_ATOMS: atom_id res chain seq x y z
N MET A 1 -25.39 101.83 -21.27
CA MET A 1 -24.34 100.80 -21.10
C MET A 1 -24.98 99.66 -20.30
N LYS A 2 -25.41 98.55 -20.92
CA LYS A 2 -24.59 97.40 -21.41
C LYS A 2 -24.03 96.58 -20.21
N SER A 3 -24.83 95.69 -19.61
CA SER A 3 -24.84 94.20 -19.75
C SER A 3 -24.02 93.52 -18.62
N PRO A 4 -24.24 92.22 -18.24
CA PRO A 4 -25.10 91.18 -18.81
C PRO A 4 -25.97 90.43 -17.72
N PRO A 5 -26.72 89.35 -18.06
CA PRO A 5 -27.89 88.85 -17.34
C PRO A 5 -27.58 87.88 -16.20
N VAL A 6 -28.58 87.67 -15.33
CA VAL A 6 -28.58 86.68 -14.26
C VAL A 6 -28.52 85.28 -14.87
N MET A 7 -27.37 84.61 -14.71
CA MET A 7 -27.19 83.20 -15.08
C MET A 7 -27.92 82.30 -14.09
N SER A 8 -28.95 81.63 -14.59
CA SER A 8 -29.61 80.48 -13.98
C SER A 8 -28.70 79.24 -14.07
N ALA A 9 -28.43 78.58 -12.95
CA ALA A 9 -27.90 77.23 -12.94
C ALA A 9 -28.38 76.47 -11.70
N THR A 10 -29.56 75.85 -11.82
CA THR A 10 -30.02 74.82 -10.87
C THR A 10 -29.21 73.55 -11.13
N PRO A 11 -28.59 72.91 -10.11
CA PRO A 11 -27.73 71.74 -10.34
C PRO A 11 -28.55 70.54 -10.86
N PRO A 12 -28.01 69.74 -11.80
CA PRO A 12 -28.70 68.59 -12.36
C PRO A 12 -28.87 67.52 -11.30
N ARG A 13 -30.12 67.16 -10.98
CA ARG A 13 -30.46 66.09 -10.05
C ARG A 13 -30.03 64.74 -10.67
N PRO A 14 -29.23 63.91 -9.97
CA PRO A 14 -28.82 62.64 -10.53
C PRO A 14 -30.03 61.71 -10.69
N PRO A 15 -30.12 60.94 -11.78
CA PRO A 15 -31.25 60.06 -12.06
C PRO A 15 -31.26 58.89 -11.06
N LYS A 16 -32.18 58.94 -10.10
CA LYS A 16 -32.35 57.98 -8.99
C LYS A 16 -32.52 56.52 -9.45
N GLY A 17 -32.93 56.28 -10.70
CA GLY A 17 -33.11 54.93 -11.26
C GLY A 17 -31.82 54.17 -11.58
N ARG A 18 -30.67 54.84 -11.74
CA ARG A 18 -29.40 54.15 -12.10
C ARG A 18 -28.85 53.33 -10.93
N PHE A 19 -29.07 53.75 -9.67
CA PHE A 19 -28.65 52.99 -8.50
C PHE A 19 -29.43 51.68 -8.33
N PHE A 20 -30.72 51.66 -8.68
CA PHE A 20 -31.52 50.43 -8.69
C PHE A 20 -31.04 49.44 -9.75
N VAL A 21 -30.72 49.94 -10.95
CA VAL A 21 -30.21 49.09 -12.03
C VAL A 21 -28.82 48.55 -11.68
N VAL A 22 -27.93 49.39 -11.16
CA VAL A 22 -26.58 48.97 -10.73
C VAL A 22 -26.67 47.97 -9.58
N GLY A 23 -27.54 48.20 -8.59
CA GLY A 23 -27.78 47.25 -7.51
C GLY A 23 -28.28 45.90 -8.03
N MET A 24 -29.28 45.90 -8.92
CA MET A 24 -29.82 44.68 -9.52
C MET A 24 -28.75 43.90 -10.32
N VAL A 25 -27.95 44.61 -11.12
CA VAL A 25 -26.86 43.99 -11.90
C VAL A 25 -25.78 43.40 -10.99
N LEU A 26 -25.41 44.10 -9.91
CA LEU A 26 -24.46 43.59 -8.92
C LEU A 26 -24.99 42.36 -8.18
N THR A 27 -26.28 42.32 -7.85
CA THR A 27 -26.90 41.16 -7.22
C THR A 27 -26.94 39.97 -8.17
N VAL A 28 -27.29 40.18 -9.45
CA VAL A 28 -27.31 39.11 -10.46
C VAL A 28 -25.90 38.58 -10.71
N LEU A 29 -24.89 39.46 -10.81
CA LEU A 29 -23.49 39.06 -10.95
C LEU A 29 -22.99 38.31 -9.71
N GLY A 30 -23.22 38.85 -8.51
CA GLY A 30 -22.83 38.23 -7.25
C GLY A 30 -23.49 36.87 -7.04
N PHE A 31 -24.79 36.76 -7.34
CA PHE A 31 -25.51 35.49 -7.26
C PHE A 31 -25.01 34.47 -8.29
N GLY A 32 -24.73 34.91 -9.52
CA GLY A 32 -24.10 34.06 -10.55
C GLY A 32 -22.74 33.53 -10.11
N THR A 33 -21.87 34.40 -9.62
CA THR A 33 -20.55 34.03 -9.09
C THR A 33 -20.66 33.11 -7.88
N PHE A 34 -21.57 33.39 -6.94
CA PHE A 34 -21.80 32.55 -5.76
C PHE A 34 -22.27 31.15 -6.14
N ARG A 35 -23.14 31.02 -7.15
CA ARG A 35 -23.63 29.72 -7.64
C ARG A 35 -22.52 28.90 -8.29
N VAL A 36 -21.61 29.54 -9.03
CA VAL A 36 -20.43 28.89 -9.62
C VAL A 36 -19.44 28.48 -8.54
N TRP A 37 -19.18 29.35 -7.57
CA TRP A 37 -18.30 29.07 -6.43
C TRP A 37 -18.85 27.86 -5.65
N ASP A 38 -20.08 27.94 -5.18
CA ASP A 38 -20.72 26.85 -4.43
C ASP A 38 -20.69 25.52 -5.20
N SER A 39 -21.01 25.54 -6.50
CA SER A 39 -20.96 24.33 -7.34
C SER A 39 -19.55 23.77 -7.52
N PHE A 40 -18.51 24.61 -7.46
CA PHE A 40 -17.12 24.19 -7.59
C PHE A 40 -16.51 23.66 -6.28
N PHE A 41 -17.04 23.99 -5.10
CA PHE A 41 -16.50 23.47 -3.82
C PHE A 41 -17.09 22.13 -3.39
N HIS A 42 -18.05 21.57 -4.15
CA HIS A 42 -18.61 20.23 -3.92
C HIS A 42 -17.83 19.11 -4.64
N TYR A 43 -16.49 19.16 -4.66
CA TYR A 43 -15.68 18.01 -5.08
C TYR A 43 -15.44 17.08 -3.88
N THR A 44 -16.44 16.28 -3.55
CA THR A 44 -16.25 15.12 -2.68
C THR A 44 -15.56 14.01 -3.49
N ALA A 45 -14.25 13.88 -3.33
CA ALA A 45 -13.50 12.75 -3.88
C ALA A 45 -13.83 11.49 -3.06
N PHE A 46 -14.73 10.66 -3.58
CA PHE A 46 -14.96 9.32 -3.05
C PHE A 46 -13.82 8.42 -3.51
N GLY A 47 -12.86 8.16 -2.61
CA GLY A 47 -11.82 7.15 -2.81
C GLY A 47 -12.19 5.89 -2.04
N VAL A 48 -12.22 4.74 -2.71
CA VAL A 48 -12.26 3.44 -2.02
C VAL A 48 -10.83 3.14 -1.59
N ILE A 49 -10.62 3.00 -0.28
CA ILE A 49 -9.33 2.57 0.27
C ILE A 49 -9.23 1.06 0.01
N GLU A 50 -8.51 0.67 -1.04
CA GLU A 50 -8.25 -0.74 -1.32
C GLU A 50 -7.19 -1.27 -0.32
N GLY A 51 -7.67 -1.91 0.75
CA GLY A 51 -6.82 -2.68 1.65
C GLY A 51 -6.46 -4.02 1.02
N ARG A 52 -5.22 -4.20 0.56
CA ARG A 52 -4.73 -5.49 0.08
C ARG A 52 -4.48 -6.41 1.26
N THR A 53 -5.40 -7.35 1.49
CA THR A 53 -5.23 -8.42 2.49
C THR A 53 -4.51 -9.60 1.83
N VAL A 54 -3.38 -10.03 2.40
CA VAL A 54 -2.62 -11.18 1.92
C VAL A 54 -2.54 -12.21 3.04
N ALA A 55 -2.98 -13.43 2.77
CA ALA A 55 -2.73 -14.55 3.66
C ALA A 55 -1.26 -14.97 3.53
N VAL A 56 -0.56 -15.09 4.67
CA VAL A 56 0.83 -15.57 4.71
C VAL A 56 0.81 -17.03 5.21
N PRO A 57 0.73 -18.02 4.30
CA PRO A 57 0.77 -19.42 4.70
C PRO A 57 2.19 -19.84 5.12
N ALA A 58 2.28 -20.73 6.10
CA ALA A 58 3.54 -21.37 6.44
C ALA A 58 3.99 -22.30 5.28
N PRO A 59 5.29 -22.30 4.91
CA PRO A 59 5.80 -23.13 3.81
C PRO A 59 5.82 -24.63 4.14
N VAL A 60 5.70 -24.98 5.43
CA VAL A 60 5.66 -26.36 5.92
C VAL A 60 4.51 -26.51 6.90
N SER A 61 3.77 -27.61 6.75
CA SER A 61 2.77 -28.06 7.71
C SER A 61 3.47 -28.62 8.96
N GLY A 62 3.21 -28.03 10.12
CA GLY A 62 3.81 -28.43 11.39
C GLY A 62 3.01 -27.91 12.59
N LEU A 63 3.30 -28.41 13.78
CA LEU A 63 2.69 -27.87 15.01
C LEU A 63 3.28 -26.49 15.31
N VAL A 64 2.42 -25.52 15.62
CA VAL A 64 2.85 -24.17 16.04
C VAL A 64 3.34 -24.25 17.48
N ARG A 65 4.61 -23.89 17.71
CA ARG A 65 5.20 -23.87 19.05
C ARG A 65 4.97 -22.54 19.75
N TYR A 66 5.16 -21.44 19.02
CA TYR A 66 4.98 -20.09 19.57
C TYR A 66 4.43 -19.14 18.50
N VAL A 67 3.47 -18.30 18.90
CA VAL A 67 2.96 -17.17 18.12
C VAL A 67 3.52 -15.90 18.76
N HIS A 68 4.24 -15.10 17.98
CA HIS A 68 4.98 -13.93 18.48
C HIS A 68 4.25 -12.60 18.24
N VAL A 69 3.07 -12.65 17.62
CA VAL A 69 2.31 -11.46 17.20
C VAL A 69 0.86 -11.56 17.64
N SER A 70 0.27 -10.41 17.98
CA SER A 70 -1.15 -10.29 18.33
C SER A 70 -1.96 -9.65 17.21
N GLU A 71 -3.28 -9.83 17.23
CA GLU A 71 -4.17 -9.18 16.28
C GLU A 71 -4.04 -7.65 16.38
N GLY A 72 -3.77 -6.99 15.26
CA GLY A 72 -3.61 -5.53 15.18
C GLY A 72 -2.18 -5.00 15.29
N ASP A 73 -1.18 -5.85 15.51
CA ASP A 73 0.22 -5.42 15.54
C ASP A 73 0.75 -5.01 14.16
N GLN A 74 1.55 -3.94 14.13
CA GLN A 74 2.28 -3.52 12.93
C GLN A 74 3.55 -4.36 12.77
N VAL A 75 3.55 -5.23 11.75
CA VAL A 75 4.69 -6.08 11.42
C VAL A 75 5.38 -5.59 10.14
N ARG A 76 6.70 -5.74 10.08
CA ARG A 76 7.53 -5.44 8.91
C ARG A 76 7.95 -6.71 8.20
N GLN A 77 8.41 -6.57 6.96
CA GLN A 77 8.95 -7.69 6.20
C GLN A 77 10.17 -8.28 6.93
N GLY A 78 10.12 -9.59 7.19
CA GLY A 78 11.19 -10.32 7.88
C GLY A 78 10.97 -10.53 9.38
N ASP A 79 9.91 -9.95 9.95
CA ASP A 79 9.59 -10.16 11.35
C ASP A 79 9.15 -11.62 11.61
N LEU A 80 9.59 -12.17 12.75
CA LEU A 80 9.22 -13.50 13.17
C LEU A 80 7.77 -13.49 13.66
N LEU A 81 6.86 -14.04 12.87
CA LEU A 81 5.44 -14.11 13.22
C LEU A 81 5.13 -15.36 14.06
N LEU A 82 5.69 -16.50 13.66
CA LEU A 82 5.36 -17.80 14.22
C LEU A 82 6.55 -18.75 14.11
N THR A 83 6.72 -19.57 15.14
CA THR A 83 7.75 -20.62 15.20
C THR A 83 7.07 -21.96 15.20
N LEU A 84 7.39 -22.78 14.21
CA LEU A 84 6.92 -24.16 14.09
C LEU A 84 7.84 -25.08 14.89
N ASP A 85 7.28 -26.15 15.44
CA ASP A 85 8.04 -27.22 16.06
C ASP A 85 8.83 -27.99 14.98
N GLN A 86 10.15 -28.00 15.12
CA GLN A 86 11.09 -28.59 14.16
C GLN A 86 11.50 -30.02 14.52
N HIS A 87 10.97 -30.61 15.59
CA HIS A 87 11.47 -31.89 16.08
C HIS A 87 11.35 -33.04 15.05
N ASP A 88 10.23 -33.10 14.31
CA ASP A 88 10.07 -34.10 13.24
C ASP A 88 10.97 -33.80 12.03
N LEU A 89 11.25 -32.52 11.75
CA LEU A 89 12.16 -32.12 10.69
C LEU A 89 13.60 -32.54 11.00
N GLU A 90 14.05 -32.32 12.24
CA GLU A 90 15.36 -32.76 12.71
C GLU A 90 15.53 -34.27 12.64
N LEU A 91 14.52 -35.04 13.07
CA LEU A 91 14.53 -36.50 12.95
C LEU A 91 14.61 -36.96 11.50
N ARG A 92 13.90 -36.27 10.59
CA ARG A 92 13.92 -36.59 9.16
C ARG A 92 15.26 -36.29 8.52
N LEU A 93 15.93 -35.20 8.93
CA LEU A 93 17.29 -34.88 8.50
C LEU A 93 18.29 -35.93 9.00
N GLY A 94 18.18 -36.35 10.27
CA GLY A 94 19.03 -37.42 10.83
C GLY A 94 18.93 -38.72 10.03
N ARG A 95 17.71 -39.15 9.68
CA ARG A 95 17.49 -40.36 8.85
C ARG A 95 18.14 -40.26 7.46
N LEU A 96 18.11 -39.08 6.85
CA LEU A 96 18.71 -38.87 5.53
C LEU A 96 20.25 -38.92 5.61
N ASP A 97 20.83 -38.35 6.66
CA ASP A 97 22.28 -38.42 6.88
C ASP A 97 22.75 -39.86 7.11
N ASP A 98 22.03 -40.61 7.95
CA ASP A 98 22.31 -42.02 8.18
C ASP A 98 22.18 -42.85 6.89
N GLN A 99 21.17 -42.58 6.06
CA GLN A 99 21.01 -43.24 4.76
C GLN A 99 22.17 -42.94 3.82
N LEU A 100 22.66 -41.70 3.78
CA LEU A 100 23.82 -41.32 2.98
C LEU A 100 25.09 -42.04 3.46
N ARG A 101 25.34 -42.09 4.78
CA ARG A 101 26.48 -42.83 5.33
C ARG A 101 26.42 -44.31 5.00
N MET A 102 25.25 -44.93 5.12
CA MET A 102 25.07 -46.34 4.77
C MET A 102 25.25 -46.60 3.27
N ALA A 103 24.86 -45.66 2.40
CA ALA A 103 25.10 -45.76 0.97
C ALA A 103 26.59 -45.63 0.62
N GLN A 104 27.29 -44.68 1.24
CA GLN A 104 28.74 -44.49 1.08
C GLN A 104 29.52 -45.71 1.58
N ALA A 105 29.19 -46.23 2.77
CA ALA A 105 29.82 -47.42 3.33
C ALA A 105 29.65 -48.66 2.44
N LYS A 106 28.51 -48.79 1.74
CA LYS A 106 28.30 -49.87 0.76
C LYS A 106 29.20 -49.74 -0.46
N LEU A 107 29.30 -48.53 -1.03
CA LEU A 107 30.21 -48.27 -2.16
C LEU A 107 31.65 -48.59 -1.78
N ASP A 108 32.10 -48.15 -0.61
CA ASP A 108 33.46 -48.40 -0.13
C ASP A 108 33.72 -49.89 0.13
N ALA A 109 32.71 -50.61 0.65
CA ALA A 109 32.79 -52.06 0.84
C ALA A 109 32.88 -52.81 -0.50
N GLU A 110 32.13 -52.40 -1.52
CA GLU A 110 32.17 -53.00 -2.87
C GLU A 110 33.52 -52.75 -3.57
N LEU A 111 34.05 -51.52 -3.48
CA LEU A 111 35.39 -51.19 -3.98
C LEU A 111 36.46 -52.04 -3.27
N SER A 112 36.33 -52.19 -1.96
CA SER A 112 37.26 -52.97 -1.13
C SER A 112 37.23 -54.47 -1.44
N ALA A 113 36.05 -55.02 -1.71
CA ALA A 113 35.90 -56.41 -2.14
C ALA A 113 36.49 -56.64 -3.54
N THR A 114 36.33 -55.65 -4.43
CA THR A 114 36.84 -55.75 -5.80
C THR A 114 38.37 -55.71 -5.85
N GLN A 115 39.00 -54.79 -5.11
CA GLN A 115 40.47 -54.69 -5.07
C GLN A 115 41.12 -55.96 -4.49
N TRP A 116 40.51 -56.60 -3.49
CA TRP A 116 41.00 -57.86 -2.93
C TRP A 116 40.93 -58.99 -3.95
N ARG A 117 39.83 -59.06 -4.73
CA ARG A 117 39.64 -60.07 -5.76
C ARG A 117 40.65 -59.96 -6.90
N VAL A 118 41.04 -58.75 -7.28
CA VAL A 118 42.05 -58.53 -8.33
C VAL A 118 43.45 -58.90 -7.84
N ALA A 119 43.80 -58.59 -6.59
CA ALA A 119 45.09 -58.96 -6.00
C ALA A 119 45.31 -60.48 -5.95
N GLN A 120 44.23 -61.26 -5.77
CA GLN A 120 44.31 -62.73 -5.76
C GLN A 120 44.57 -63.36 -7.14
N TYR A 121 44.33 -62.65 -8.24
CA TYR A 121 44.56 -63.16 -9.61
C TYR A 121 45.97 -62.87 -10.16
N LEU A 122 46.78 -62.06 -9.47
CA LEU A 122 48.10 -61.60 -9.92
C LEU A 122 49.29 -62.34 -9.29
N ILE A 123 49.03 -63.48 -8.62
CA ILE A 123 50.02 -64.39 -8.03
C ILE A 123 49.78 -65.77 -8.63
#